data_AF-X0XYJ1-F1
#
_entry.id   AF-X0XYJ1-F1
#
_cell.length_a   1.000
_cell.length_b   1.000
_cell.length_c   1.000
_cell.angle_alpha   90.00
_cell.angle_beta   90.00
_cell.angle_gamma   90.00
#
_symmetry.space_group_name_H-M   'P 1'
#
loop_
_entity.id
_entity.type
_entity.pdbx_description
1 polymer ?
#
loop_
_entity_poly.entity_id
_entity_poly.type
_entity_poly.pdbx_seq_one_letter_code
_entity_poly.pdbx_strand_id
1 'polypeptide(L)' 'MEIRRVQITGGSSYVITLPKEWIKSTNVKKNDPLGLIPQSDGTLLITSKMT' A
#
# COMPACT_ATOMS: atom_id res chain seq x y z
N MET A 1 13.62 -8.62 -1.27
CA MET A 1 12.98 -7.64 -2.17
C MET A 1 11.84 -8.36 -2.87
N GLU A 2 10.59 -7.96 -2.61
CA GLU A 2 9.42 -8.51 -3.29
C GLU A 2 8.97 -7.51 -4.36
N ILE A 3 8.62 -7.99 -5.56
CA ILE A 3 8.17 -7.16 -6.67
C ILE A 3 6.72 -7.54 -6.99
N ARG A 4 5.82 -6.55 -6.98
CA ARG A 4 4.42 -6.70 -7.38
C ARG A 4 4.16 -5.85 -8.61
N ARG A 5 3.32 -6.35 -9.51
CA ARG A 5 2.84 -5.57 -10.65
C ARG A 5 1.69 -4.68 -10.21
N VAL A 6 1.66 -3.47 -10.76
CA VAL A 6 0.50 -2.60 -10.66
C VAL A 6 -0.64 -3.18 -11.49
N GLN A 7 -1.85 -3.13 -10.94
CA GLN A 7 -3.10 -3.51 -11.58
C GLN A 7 -3.94 -2.25 -11.85
N ILE A 8 -4.84 -2.31 -12.82
CA ILE A 8 -5.78 -1.23 -13.13
C ILE A 8 -7.18 -1.68 -12.74
N THR A 9 -7.90 -0.83 -12.03
CA THR A 9 -9.31 -1.06 -11.65
C THR A 9 -10.16 0.12 -12.08
N GLY A 10 -11.31 -0.13 -12.72
CA GLY A 10 -12.32 0.90 -12.97
C GLY A 10 -11.88 2.06 -13.88
N GLY A 11 -10.88 1.87 -14.73
CA GLY A 11 -10.51 2.80 -15.81
C GLY A 11 -9.59 3.97 -15.44
N SER A 12 -9.44 4.32 -14.17
CA SER A 12 -8.61 5.47 -13.75
C SER A 12 -7.80 5.27 -12.46
N SER A 13 -7.92 4.11 -11.80
CA SER A 13 -7.21 3.83 -10.55
C SER A 13 -6.23 2.67 -10.69
N TYR A 14 -5.07 2.85 -10.06
CA TYR A 14 -4.01 1.85 -9.98
C TYR A 14 -4.02 1.18 -8.60
N VAL A 15 -3.81 -0.13 -8.57
CA VAL A 15 -3.79 -0.93 -7.34
C VAL A 15 -2.50 -1.75 -7.28
N ILE A 16 -1.92 -1.84 -6.10
CA ILE A 16 -0.85 -2.80 -5.79
C ILE A 16 -1.30 -3.70 -4.65
N THR A 17 -1.00 -4.98 -4.74
CA THR A 17 -1.29 -5.92 -3.65
C THR A 17 -0.25 -5.76 -2.56
N LEU A 18 -0.69 -5.58 -1.31
CA LEU A 18 0.21 -5.41 -0.18
C LEU A 18 0.86 -6.75 0.23
N PRO A 19 2.07 -6.74 0.82
CA PRO A 19 2.72 -7.96 1.32
C PRO A 19 1.92 -8.59 2.46
N LYS A 20 1.70 -9.91 2.39
CA LYS A 20 0.85 -10.64 3.36
C LYS A 20 1.41 -10.54 4.79
N GLU A 21 2.71 -10.72 4.95
CA GLU A 21 3.35 -10.69 6.26
C GLU A 21 3.36 -9.28 6.85
N TRP A 22 3.48 -8.23 6.01
CA TRP A 22 3.37 -6.85 6.47
C TRP A 22 1.97 -6.58 7.05
N ILE A 23 0.91 -6.91 6.31
CA ILE A 23 -0.49 -6.74 6.76
C ILE A 23 -0.76 -7.45 8.09
N LYS A 24 -0.26 -8.68 8.25
CA LYS A 24 -0.39 -9.41 9.52
C LYS A 24 0.36 -8.72 10.65
N SER A 25 1.60 -8.28 10.40
CA SER A 25 2.45 -7.64 11.41
C SER A 25 1.90 -6.28 11.88
N THR A 26 1.19 -5.57 11.01
CA THR A 26 0.57 -4.27 11.32
C THR A 26 -0.90 -4.37 11.72
N ASN A 27 -1.48 -5.58 11.68
CA ASN A 27 -2.89 -5.87 11.98
C ASN A 27 -3.88 -5.01 11.14
N VAL A 28 -3.51 -4.68 9.91
CA VAL A 28 -4.36 -3.96 8.97
C VAL A 28 -5.49 -4.88 8.51
N LYS A 29 -6.72 -4.39 8.60
CA LYS A 29 -7.93 -5.12 8.22
C LYS A 29 -8.51 -4.59 6.91
N LYS A 30 -9.45 -5.34 6.36
CA LYS A 30 -10.22 -4.92 5.19
C LYS A 30 -10.89 -3.58 5.48
N ASN A 31 -10.74 -2.64 4.54
CA ASN A 31 -11.26 -1.27 4.60
C ASN A 31 -10.58 -0.34 5.62
N ASP A 32 -9.50 -0.76 6.29
CA ASP A 32 -8.72 0.15 7.11
C ASP A 32 -8.03 1.19 6.19
N PRO A 33 -8.06 2.48 6.54
CA PRO A 33 -7.34 3.49 5.79
C PRO A 33 -5.83 3.33 6.00
N LEU A 34 -5.06 3.57 4.94
CA LEU A 34 -3.59 3.62 4.99
C LEU A 34 -3.12 4.99 4.52
N GLY A 35 -2.11 5.53 5.18
CA GLY A 35 -1.41 6.72 4.70
C GLY A 35 -0.49 6.37 3.55
N LEU A 36 -0.47 7.20 2.51
CA LEU A 36 0.42 7.07 1.36
C LEU A 36 1.20 8.38 1.21
N ILE A 37 2.52 8.33 1.36
CA ILE A 37 3.38 9.51 1.36
C ILE A 37 4.46 9.34 0.28
N PRO A 38 4.31 10.01 -0.88
CA PRO A 38 5.35 10.05 -1.90
C PRO A 38 6.61 10.72 -1.34
N GLN A 39 7.76 10.12 -1.60
CA GLN A 39 9.06 10.65 -1.21
C GLN A 39 9.78 11.23 -2.42
N SER A 40 10.70 12.17 -2.19
CA SER A 40 11.48 12.82 -3.26
C SER A 40 12.42 11.88 -4.01
N ASP A 41 12.76 10.74 -3.41
CA ASP A 41 13.61 9.69 -4.00
C ASP A 41 12.84 8.71 -4.90
N GLY A 42 11.54 8.97 -5.13
CA GLY A 42 10.68 8.13 -5.95
C GLY A 42 10.08 6.92 -5.22
N THR A 43 10.31 6.80 -3.91
CA THR A 43 9.65 5.78 -3.09
C THR A 43 8.26 6.22 -2.63
N LEU A 44 7.43 5.25 -2.24
CA LEU A 44 6.11 5.48 -1.64
C LEU A 44 6.11 4.86 -0.24
N LEU A 45 6.01 5.69 0.79
CA LEU A 45 5.88 5.22 2.17
C LEU A 45 4.42 4.93 2.49
N ILE A 46 4.15 3.73 3.02
CA ILE A 46 2.82 3.30 3.45
C ILE A 46 2.79 3.22 4.98
N THR A 47 1.81 3.89 5.60
CA THR A 47 1.66 3.89 7.07
C THR A 47 0.32 3.26 7.47
N SER A 48 0.37 2.35 8.46
CA SER A 48 -0.82 1.67 9.01
C SER A 48 -1.50 2.44 10.15
N LYS A 49 -0.95 3.60 10.52
CA LYS A 49 -1.46 4.44 11.59
C LYS A 49 -1.54 5.86 11.08
N MET A 50 -2.76 6.39 10.98
CA MET A 50 -2.98 7.81 10.81
C MET A 50 -2.73 8.43 12.19
N THR A 51 -1.54 8.99 12.41
CA THR A 51 -1.34 10.00 13.47
C THR A 51 -1.67 11.37 12.92
#